data_AF-A0A0F9B8D3-F1
#
_entry.id   AF-A0A0F9B8D3-F1
#
_cell.length_a   1.000
_cell.length_b   1.000
_cell.length_c   1.000
_cell.angle_alpha   90.00
_cell.angle_beta   90.00
_cell.angle_gamma   90.00
#
_symmetry.space_group_name_H-M   'P 1'
#
loop_
_entity.id
_entity.type
_entity.pdbx_description
1 polymer ?
#
loop_
_entity_poly.entity_id
_entity_poly.type
_entity_poly.pdbx_seq_one_letter_code
_entity_poly.pdbx_strand_id
1 'polypeptide(L)'
;SKTRLGFEIRIVGRNAVAAKYAGINPTFVGIVTMVLGGGFAGLAGAIIITSYLSDALVPGFSSMFGFIGIGVAMMADLRITYVPFSAFIVSVLFVTIKFLHTTTQIPLLLGSAIVGLIMIIVAIIGRSRS
;
A
#
# COMPACT_ATOMS: atom_id res chain seq x y z
N SER A 1 13.21 8.45 4.74
CA SER A 1 13.86 8.69 6.04
C SER A 1 15.24 8.01 6.05
N LYS A 2 16.26 8.63 6.65
CA LYS A 2 17.59 8.01 6.89
C LYS A 2 17.64 7.38 8.29
N THR A 3 16.71 6.48 8.61
CA THR A 3 16.78 5.71 9.87
C THR A 3 17.59 4.44 9.66
N ARG A 4 18.36 3.99 10.67
CA ARG A 4 19.16 2.75 10.61
C ARG A 4 18.32 1.56 10.14
N LEU A 5 17.15 1.37 10.76
CA LEU A 5 16.21 0.32 10.38
C LEU A 5 15.74 0.43 8.92
N GLY A 6 15.41 1.63 8.43
CA GLY A 6 14.97 1.82 7.05
C GLY A 6 16.07 1.54 6.01
N PHE A 7 17.33 1.77 6.37
CA PHE A 7 18.49 1.45 5.53
C PHE A 7 18.75 -0.06 5.49
N GLU A 8 18.73 -0.72 6.64
CA GLU A 8 18.89 -2.18 6.74
C GLU A 8 17.81 -2.92 5.94
N ILE A 9 16.54 -2.50 6.06
CA ILE A 9 15.42 -3.07 5.29
C ILE A 9 15.64 -2.90 3.78
N ARG A 10 16.12 -1.73 3.33
CA ARG A 10 16.37 -1.47 1.91
C ARG A 10 17.51 -2.31 1.35
N ILE A 11 18.57 -2.55 2.12
CA ILE A 11 19.69 -3.40 1.71
C ILE A 11 19.26 -4.86 1.66
N VAL A 12 18.64 -5.36 2.73
CA VAL A 12 18.15 -6.75 2.81
C VAL A 12 17.15 -7.02 1.68
N GLY A 13 16.25 -6.07 1.39
CA GLY A 13 15.29 -6.19 0.29
C GLY A 13 15.90 -6.13 -1.11
N ARG A 14 17.07 -5.53 -1.30
CA ARG A 14 17.80 -5.56 -2.59
C ARG A 14 18.62 -6.82 -2.75
N ASN A 15 19.35 -7.23 -1.71
CA ASN A 15 20.16 -8.45 -1.72
C ASN A 15 20.48 -8.90 -0.29
N ALA A 16 19.82 -9.96 0.17
CA ALA A 16 20.04 -10.54 1.50
C ALA A 16 21.46 -11.11 1.70
N VAL A 17 22.11 -11.58 0.63
CA VAL A 17 23.48 -12.09 0.69
C VAL A 17 24.47 -10.95 0.91
N ALA A 18 24.34 -9.86 0.14
CA ALA A 18 25.15 -8.66 0.33
C ALA A 18 24.94 -8.01 1.70
N ALA A 19 23.72 -8.08 2.25
CA ALA A 19 23.43 -7.58 3.60
C ALA A 19 24.22 -8.32 4.68
N LYS A 20 24.34 -9.65 4.58
CA LYS A 20 25.16 -10.45 5.51
C LYS A 20 26.63 -10.05 5.46
N TYR A 21 27.17 -9.81 4.27
CA TYR A 21 28.55 -9.32 4.11
C TYR A 21 28.76 -7.92 4.71
N ALA A 22 27.71 -7.09 4.79
CA ALA A 22 27.74 -5.78 5.44
C ALA A 22 27.52 -5.83 6.96
N GLY A 23 27.46 -7.02 7.57
CA GLY A 23 27.23 -7.19 9.02
C GLY A 23 25.76 -7.06 9.46
N ILE A 24 24.81 -7.02 8.52
CA ILE A 24 23.38 -6.94 8.81
C ILE A 24 22.82 -8.35 8.89
N ASN A 25 22.07 -8.67 9.95
CA ASN A 25 21.38 -9.96 10.08
C ASN A 25 20.03 -9.93 9.33
N PRO A 26 19.92 -10.54 8.13
CA PRO A 26 18.70 -10.49 7.33
C PRO A 26 17.52 -11.20 8.02
N THR A 27 17.79 -12.22 8.85
CA THR A 27 16.74 -12.95 9.58
C THR A 27 16.08 -12.04 10.60
N PHE A 28 16.87 -11.28 11.37
CA PHE A 28 16.34 -10.35 12.37
C PHE A 28 15.55 -9.22 11.70
N VAL A 29 16.10 -8.61 10.64
CA VAL A 29 15.41 -7.56 9.87
C VAL A 29 14.12 -8.10 9.25
N GLY A 30 14.12 -9.35 8.77
CA GLY A 30 12.93 -10.04 8.26
C GLY A 30 11.84 -10.23 9.33
N ILE A 31 12.20 -10.68 10.54
CA ILE A 31 11.25 -10.85 11.63
C ILE A 31 10.66 -9.49 12.05
N VAL A 32 11.51 -8.48 12.22
CA VAL A 32 11.06 -7.13 12.60
C VAL A 32 10.11 -6.55 11.55
N THR A 33 10.43 -6.68 10.27
CA THR A 33 9.55 -6.21 9.19
C THR A 33 8.23 -6.97 9.12
N MET A 34 8.25 -8.29 9.34
CA MET A 34 7.05 -9.12 9.38
C MET A 34 6.15 -8.76 10.56
N VAL A 35 6.71 -8.56 11.76
CA VAL A 35 5.95 -8.15 12.95
C VAL A 35 5.35 -6.76 12.75
N LEU A 36 6.11 -5.81 12.20
CA LEU A 36 5.59 -4.46 11.90
C LEU A 36 4.47 -4.53 10.86
N GLY A 37 4.68 -5.23 9.74
CA GLY A 37 3.67 -5.37 8.68
C GLY A 37 2.41 -6.08 9.17
N GLY A 38 2.57 -7.17 9.92
CA GLY A 38 1.46 -7.92 10.53
C GLY A 38 0.71 -7.10 11.58
N GLY A 39 1.43 -6.32 12.41
CA GLY A 39 0.83 -5.41 13.38
C GLY A 39 -0.03 -4.32 12.71
N PHE A 40 0.49 -3.67 11.66
CA PHE A 40 -0.29 -2.69 10.90
C PHE A 40 -1.49 -3.32 10.16
N ALA A 41 -1.31 -4.49 9.55
CA ALA A 41 -2.41 -5.20 8.88
C ALA A 41 -3.51 -5.63 9.87
N GLY A 42 -3.12 -6.12 11.06
CA GLY A 42 -4.04 -6.47 12.13
C GLY A 42 -4.81 -5.26 12.68
N LEU A 43 -4.11 -4.15 12.93
CA LEU A 43 -4.74 -2.89 13.37
C LEU A 43 -5.71 -2.34 12.31
N ALA A 44 -5.31 -2.35 11.04
CA ALA A 44 -6.18 -1.93 9.94
C ALA A 44 -7.43 -2.81 9.87
N GLY A 45 -7.29 -4.13 9.98
CA GLY A 45 -8.43 -5.06 10.05
C GLY A 45 -9.35 -4.80 11.24
N ALA A 46 -8.79 -4.56 12.43
CA ALA A 46 -9.58 -4.25 13.63
C ALA A 46 -10.40 -2.95 13.49
N ILE A 47 -9.80 -1.90 12.91
CA ILE A 47 -10.48 -0.62 12.63
C ILE A 47 -11.65 -0.81 11.67
N ILE A 48 -11.48 -1.66 10.65
CA ILE A 48 -12.52 -1.94 9.65
C ILE A 48 -13.68 -2.71 10.29
N ILE A 49 -13.39 -3.73 11.10
CA ILE A 49 -14.42 -4.53 11.80
C ILE A 49 -15.21 -3.69 12.81
N THR A 50 -14.55 -2.74 13.48
CA THR A 50 -15.17 -1.87 14.48
C THR A 50 -16.02 -0.76 13.84
N SER A 51 -15.76 -0.42 12.57
CA SER A 51 -16.53 0.58 11.86
C SER A 51 -17.96 0.05 11.61
N TYR A 52 -18.94 0.77 12.15
CA TYR A 52 -20.39 0.45 12.25
C TYR A 52 -21.15 0.31 10.91
N LEU A 53 -20.47 -0.05 9.81
CA LEU A 53 -21.10 -0.37 8.52
C LEU A 53 -21.11 -1.89 8.35
N SER A 54 -22.22 -2.47 8.77
CA SER A 54 -22.56 -3.90 8.80
C SER A 54 -22.67 -4.59 7.42
N ASP A 55 -21.95 -4.12 6.40
CA ASP A 55 -21.73 -4.82 5.13
C ASP A 55 -20.34 -5.47 5.07
N ALA A 56 -19.75 -5.79 6.23
CA ALA A 56 -18.39 -6.32 6.35
C ALA A 56 -18.14 -7.68 5.66
N LEU A 57 -19.20 -8.35 5.20
CA LEU A 57 -19.12 -9.48 4.27
C LEU A 57 -19.46 -9.05 2.83
N VAL A 58 -18.83 -8.00 2.29
CA VAL A 58 -18.75 -7.89 0.83
C VAL A 58 -17.91 -9.07 0.31
N PRO A 59 -18.44 -9.95 -0.55
CA PRO A 59 -17.65 -10.97 -1.20
C PRO A 59 -16.55 -10.27 -2.01
N GLY A 60 -15.28 -10.44 -1.63
CA GLY A 60 -14.13 -9.80 -2.30
C GLY A 60 -13.31 -8.82 -1.46
N PHE A 61 -13.66 -8.59 -0.19
CA PHE A 61 -12.93 -7.68 0.70
C PHE A 61 -11.46 -8.08 0.90
N SER A 62 -11.15 -9.38 1.02
CA SER A 62 -9.78 -9.81 1.35
C SER A 62 -8.77 -9.68 0.20
N SER A 63 -9.21 -9.75 -1.06
CA SER A 63 -8.30 -9.84 -2.20
C SER A 63 -7.85 -8.47 -2.71
N MET A 64 -8.72 -7.45 -2.65
CA MET A 64 -8.46 -6.17 -3.33
C MET A 64 -7.55 -5.20 -2.56
N PHE A 65 -7.64 -5.10 -1.23
CA PHE A 65 -6.85 -4.09 -0.49
C PHE A 65 -5.34 -4.36 -0.54
N GLY A 66 -4.92 -5.63 -0.51
CA GLY A 66 -3.51 -6.00 -0.67
C GLY A 66 -2.99 -5.64 -2.06
N PHE A 67 -3.77 -5.91 -3.10
CA PHE A 67 -3.44 -5.56 -4.48
C PHE A 67 -3.33 -4.04 -4.70
N ILE A 68 -4.28 -3.27 -4.15
CA ILE A 68 -4.24 -1.80 -4.18
C ILE A 68 -3.00 -1.30 -3.42
N GLY A 69 -2.64 -1.94 -2.30
CA GLY A 69 -1.44 -1.64 -1.53
C GLY A 69 -0.14 -1.79 -2.35
N ILE A 70 -0.06 -2.78 -3.24
CA ILE A 70 1.05 -2.93 -4.19
C ILE A 70 1.08 -1.73 -5.14
N GLY A 71 -0.06 -1.35 -5.72
CA GLY A 71 -0.18 -0.18 -6.59
C GLY A 71 0.24 1.12 -5.91
N VAL A 72 -0.18 1.33 -4.66
CA VAL A 72 0.21 2.50 -3.85
C VAL A 72 1.73 2.50 -3.58
N ALA A 73 2.31 1.35 -3.26
CA ALA A 73 3.75 1.23 -3.02
C ALA A 73 4.57 1.52 -4.29
N MET A 74 4.08 1.10 -5.45
CA MET A 74 4.68 1.41 -6.75
C MET A 74 4.54 2.90 -7.10
N MET A 75 3.35 3.49 -6.86
CA MET A 75 3.10 4.93 -7.04
C MET A 75 4.03 5.79 -6.16
N ALA A 76 4.41 5.29 -4.99
CA ALA A 76 5.36 5.93 -4.10
C ALA A 76 6.85 5.65 -4.43
N ASP A 77 7.15 5.02 -5.56
CA ASP A 77 8.53 4.68 -6.00
C ASP A 77 9.32 3.87 -4.94
N LEU A 78 8.63 3.03 -4.14
CA LEU A 78 9.24 2.30 -3.03
C LEU A 78 9.98 3.21 -2.01
N ARG A 79 9.58 4.50 -1.95
CA ARG A 79 10.10 5.49 -1.00
C ARG A 79 9.10 5.66 0.12
N ILE A 80 9.44 5.14 1.30
CA ILE A 80 8.60 5.16 2.53
C ILE A 80 8.03 6.56 2.84
N THR A 81 8.77 7.62 2.54
CA THR A 81 8.33 9.01 2.79
C THR A 81 7.11 9.42 1.94
N TYR A 82 6.91 8.83 0.77
CA TYR A 82 5.82 9.19 -0.15
C TYR A 82 4.60 8.26 -0.01
N VAL A 83 4.78 7.10 0.62
CA VAL A 83 3.71 6.12 0.87
C VAL A 83 2.47 6.73 1.53
N PRO A 84 2.56 7.48 2.66
CA PRO A 84 1.35 8.04 3.29
C PRO A 84 0.64 9.06 2.40
N PHE A 85 1.40 9.85 1.63
CA PHE A 85 0.83 10.84 0.71
C PHE A 85 0.12 10.16 -0.48
N SER A 86 0.75 9.15 -1.09
CA SER A 86 0.14 8.35 -2.16
C SER A 86 -1.10 7.59 -1.67
N ALA A 87 -1.03 7.00 -0.47
CA ALA A 87 -2.16 6.30 0.14
C ALA A 87 -3.34 7.24 0.41
N PHE A 88 -3.07 8.47 0.85
CA PHE A 88 -4.09 9.48 1.07
C PHE A 88 -4.82 9.85 -0.23
N ILE A 89 -4.08 10.17 -1.30
CA ILE A 89 -4.66 10.52 -2.61
C ILE A 89 -5.55 9.38 -3.13
N VAL A 90 -5.03 8.15 -3.09
CA VAL A 90 -5.75 6.97 -3.57
C VAL A 90 -7.01 6.74 -2.73
N SER A 91 -6.92 6.88 -1.40
CA SER A 91 -8.06 6.70 -0.50
C SER A 91 -9.17 7.73 -0.78
N VAL A 92 -8.81 9.00 -0.97
CA VAL A 92 -9.78 10.06 -1.33
C VAL A 92 -10.50 9.71 -2.64
N LEU A 93 -9.76 9.30 -3.68
CA LEU A 93 -10.35 8.91 -4.96
C LEU A 93 -11.33 7.74 -4.81
N PHE A 94 -10.98 6.71 -4.04
CA PHE A 94 -11.86 5.57 -3.79
C PHE A 94 -13.14 5.98 -3.05
N VAL A 95 -13.04 6.86 -2.06
CA VAL A 95 -14.21 7.38 -1.34
C VAL A 95 -15.10 8.20 -2.26
N THR A 96 -14.52 9.05 -3.12
CA THR A 96 -15.26 9.80 -4.13
C THR A 96 -16.02 8.89 -5.09
N ILE A 97 -15.40 7.83 -5.59
CA ILE A 97 -16.06 6.86 -6.48
C ILE A 97 -17.20 6.13 -5.78
N LYS A 98 -16.99 5.71 -4.53
CA LYS A 98 -18.06 5.09 -3.73
C LYS A 98 -19.24 6.04 -3.54
N PHE A 99 -18.97 7.31 -3.26
CA PHE A 99 -20.01 8.33 -3.10
C PHE A 99 -20.78 8.60 -4.40
N LEU A 100 -20.07 8.68 -5.53
CA LEU A 100 -20.67 8.83 -6.86
C LEU A 100 -21.53 7.62 -7.23
N HIS A 101 -21.06 6.39 -6.99
CA HIS A 101 -21.87 5.19 -7.24
C HIS A 101 -23.21 5.22 -6.49
N THR A 102 -23.18 5.61 -5.21
CA THR A 102 -24.41 5.71 -4.38
C THR A 102 -25.37 6.79 -4.88
N THR A 103 -24.86 7.85 -5.52
CA THR A 103 -25.67 9.01 -5.93
C THR A 103 -26.15 8.94 -7.38
N THR A 104 -25.30 8.47 -8.30
CA THR A 104 -25.53 8.55 -9.76
C THR A 104 -25.64 7.17 -10.44
N GLN A 105 -25.63 6.07 -9.68
CA GLN A 105 -25.75 4.69 -10.19
C GLN A 105 -24.67 4.33 -11.25
N ILE A 106 -23.54 5.03 -11.26
CA ILE A 106 -22.40 4.70 -12.13
C ILE A 106 -21.78 3.39 -11.64
N PRO A 107 -21.55 2.37 -12.49
CA PRO A 107 -20.96 1.10 -12.07
C PRO A 107 -19.58 1.27 -11.44
N LEU A 108 -19.36 0.61 -10.29
CA LEU A 108 -18.12 0.73 -9.49
C LEU A 108 -16.86 0.33 -10.29
N LEU A 109 -17.06 -0.56 -11.27
CA LEU A 109 -16.03 -1.08 -12.17
C LEU A 109 -15.39 0.01 -13.05
N LEU A 110 -16.17 1.00 -13.47
CA LEU A 110 -15.67 2.12 -14.27
C LEU A 110 -14.79 3.04 -13.43
N GLY A 111 -15.22 3.34 -12.21
CA GLY A 111 -14.45 4.16 -11.28
C GLY A 111 -13.11 3.52 -10.89
N SER A 112 -13.11 2.23 -10.59
CA SER A 112 -11.87 1.52 -10.24
C SER A 112 -10.90 1.41 -11.43
N ALA A 113 -11.40 1.22 -12.65
CA ALA A 113 -10.58 1.24 -13.86
C ALA A 113 -9.88 2.59 -14.06
N ILE A 114 -10.58 3.70 -13.80
CA ILE A 114 -10.00 5.06 -13.88
C ILE A 114 -8.89 5.24 -12.84
N VAL A 115 -9.10 4.78 -11.59
CA VAL A 115 -8.06 4.85 -10.55
C VAL A 115 -6.84 4.01 -10.92
N GLY A 116 -7.05 2.81 -11.48
CA GLY A 116 -5.96 1.97 -12.00
C GLY A 116 -5.17 2.68 -13.09
N LEU A 117 -5.84 3.35 -14.03
CA LEU A 117 -5.19 4.15 -15.07
C LEU A 117 -4.37 5.29 -14.46
N ILE A 118 -4.92 6.02 -13.49
CA ILE A 118 -4.23 7.10 -12.79
C ILE A 118 -2.97 6.57 -12.08
N MET A 119 -3.06 5.42 -11.40
CA MET A 119 -1.90 4.80 -10.76
C MET A 119 -0.79 4.49 -11.76
N ILE A 120 -1.14 3.93 -12.92
CA ILE A 120 -0.17 3.62 -13.98
C ILE A 120 0.49 4.90 -14.50
N ILE A 121 -0.30 5.94 -14.80
CA ILE A 121 0.21 7.22 -15.29
C ILE A 121 1.18 7.84 -14.27
N VAL A 122 0.79 7.89 -13.00
CA VAL A 122 1.64 8.47 -11.95
C VAL A 122 2.91 7.64 -11.75
N ALA A 123 2.83 6.31 -11.79
CA ALA A 123 4.00 5.45 -11.69
C ALA A 123 4.98 5.67 -12.85
N ILE A 124 4.49 5.84 -14.09
CA ILE A 124 5.32 6.13 -15.26
C ILE A 124 5.99 7.52 -15.12
N ILE A 125 5.24 8.55 -14.73
CA ILE A 125 5.77 9.91 -14.54
C ILE A 125 6.81 9.94 -13.43
N GLY A 126 6.56 9.24 -12.32
CA GLY A 126 7.50 9.11 -11.20
C GLY A 126 8.82 8.48 -11.63
N ARG A 127 8.77 7.44 -12.47
CA ARG A 127 9.96 6.77 -13.01
C ARG A 127 10.70 7.60 -14.06
N SER A 128 9.99 8.45 -14.83
CA SER A 128 10.60 9.33 -15.83
C SER A 128 11.45 10.45 -15.23
N ARG A 129 11.36 10.71 -13.91
CA ARG A 129 12.15 11.74 -13.21
C ARG A 129 13.30 11.19 -12.36
N SER A 130 13.52 9.87 -12.39
CA SER A 130 14.68 9.20 -11.77
C SER A 130 15.73 8.83 -12.80
#